data_AF-A0A069PD06-F1
#
_entry.id   AF-A0A069PD06-F1
#
_cell.length_a   1.000
_cell.length_b   1.000
_cell.length_c   1.000
_cell.angle_alpha   90.00
_cell.angle_beta   90.00
_cell.angle_gamma   90.00
#
_symmetry.space_group_name_H-M   'P 1'
#
loop_
_entity.id
_entity.type
_entity.pdbx_description
1 polymer ?
#
loop_
_entity_poly.entity_id
_entity_poly.type
_entity_poly.pdbx_seq_one_letter_code
_entity_poly.pdbx_strand_id
1 'polypeptide(L)'
;MDARRRGRHLVFQGMRADKPASAITEEPVVNVDEPESQPQCDSTTRAKPGRSGTLVVAGVKVSNAERTIDKVTGTRKIDLVRYYDEIAEFSLPYLRDWPVSLVRGPSGIQGELFFQKHEERSAIPGITRLPTDLHPRHPPLLVVVTHEARCRGR
;
A
#
# COMPACT_ATOMS: atom_id res chain seq x y z
N MET A 1 8.23 -31.33 -2.39
CA MET A 1 6.79 -31.57 -2.13
C MET A 1 6.23 -30.31 -1.51
N ASP A 2 5.26 -29.57 -2.03
CA ASP A 2 4.63 -29.41 -3.34
C ASP A 2 3.86 -28.06 -3.28
N ALA A 3 3.36 -27.60 -4.42
CA ALA A 3 2.32 -26.58 -4.63
C ALA A 3 2.76 -25.12 -4.84
N ARG A 4 3.26 -24.87 -6.05
CA ARG A 4 3.13 -23.56 -6.72
C ARG A 4 1.65 -23.17 -6.76
N ARG A 5 1.19 -22.27 -5.88
CA ARG A 5 -0.11 -21.60 -6.03
C ARG A 5 -0.01 -20.59 -7.17
N ARG A 6 -0.09 -21.11 -8.39
CA ARG A 6 -0.44 -20.30 -9.57
C ARG A 6 -1.90 -19.91 -9.40
N GLY A 7 -2.17 -18.61 -9.27
CA GLY A 7 -3.53 -18.09 -9.39
C GLY A 7 -4.10 -18.56 -10.72
N ARG A 8 -5.13 -19.40 -10.67
CA ARG A 8 -5.89 -19.81 -11.85
C ARG A 8 -6.88 -18.68 -12.09
N HIS A 9 -7.01 -18.22 -13.34
CA HIS A 9 -8.08 -17.27 -13.67
C HIS A 9 -9.43 -17.95 -13.39
N LEU A 10 -10.42 -17.19 -12.94
CA LEU A 10 -11.78 -17.69 -12.78
C LEU A 10 -12.28 -18.15 -14.15
N VAL A 11 -12.60 -19.44 -14.25
CA VAL A 11 -13.21 -20.01 -15.46
C VAL A 11 -14.72 -20.05 -15.21
N PHE A 12 -15.48 -19.48 -16.14
CA PHE A 12 -16.94 -19.59 -16.13
C PHE A 12 -17.33 -21.06 -16.28
N GLN A 13 -17.82 -21.69 -15.21
CA GLN A 13 -18.18 -23.11 -15.23
C GLN A 13 -19.61 -23.37 -15.71
N GLY A 14 -20.46 -22.34 -15.80
CA GLY A 14 -21.83 -22.46 -16.28
C GLY A 14 -22.80 -21.53 -15.54
N MET A 15 -24.05 -21.53 -15.99
CA MET A 15 -25.14 -20.77 -15.36
C MET A 15 -25.51 -21.39 -14.01
N ARG A 16 -25.82 -20.55 -13.01
CA ARG A 16 -26.39 -21.01 -11.74
C ARG A 16 -27.82 -21.48 -11.96
N ALA A 17 -28.07 -22.78 -11.78
CA ALA A 17 -29.41 -23.36 -11.83
C ALA A 17 -30.19 -23.15 -10.52
N ASP A 18 -29.48 -22.90 -9.42
CA ASP A 18 -30.01 -22.67 -8.08
C ASP A 18 -30.62 -21.27 -7.89
N LYS A 19 -30.17 -20.28 -8.66
CA LYS A 19 -30.64 -18.89 -8.57
C LYS A 19 -31.13 -18.42 -9.94
N PRO A 20 -32.45 -18.20 -10.13
CA PRO A 20 -32.96 -17.69 -11.39
C PRO A 20 -32.44 -16.27 -11.64
N ALA A 21 -32.22 -15.91 -12.91
CA ALA A 21 -31.66 -14.61 -13.29
C ALA A 21 -32.51 -13.42 -12.78
N SER A 22 -33.83 -13.60 -12.68
CA SER A 22 -34.76 -12.59 -12.14
C SER A 22 -34.61 -12.33 -10.64
N ALA A 23 -33.91 -13.20 -9.90
CA ALA A 23 -33.62 -13.01 -8.47
C ALA A 23 -32.26 -12.33 -8.22
N ILE A 24 -31.57 -11.87 -9.26
CA ILE A 24 -30.36 -11.05 -9.14
C ILE A 24 -30.80 -9.60 -9.16
N THR A 25 -30.89 -9.00 -7.98
CA THR A 25 -31.10 -7.57 -7.80
C THR A 25 -29.76 -6.91 -7.47
N GLU A 26 -29.56 -5.67 -7.89
CA GLU A 26 -28.46 -4.86 -7.38
C GLU A 26 -28.62 -4.71 -5.86
N GLU A 27 -27.52 -4.86 -5.13
CA GLU A 27 -27.53 -4.54 -3.70
C GLU A 27 -27.82 -3.04 -3.57
N PRO A 28 -28.85 -2.64 -2.80
CA PRO A 28 -29.14 -1.24 -2.60
C PRO A 28 -27.93 -0.61 -1.94
N VAL A 29 -27.42 0.48 -2.53
CA VAL A 29 -26.41 1.32 -1.90
C VAL A 29 -27.05 1.87 -0.63
N VAL A 30 -26.71 1.28 0.51
CA VAL A 30 -26.97 1.92 1.79
C VAL A 30 -26.05 3.12 1.83
N ASN A 31 -26.61 4.30 1.58
CA ASN A 31 -25.96 5.54 1.97
C ASN A 31 -25.83 5.48 3.49
N VAL A 32 -24.65 5.07 3.95
CA VAL A 32 -24.18 5.48 5.27
C VAL A 32 -24.05 6.99 5.17
N ASP A 33 -25.05 7.70 5.68
CA ASP A 33 -24.91 9.12 6.00
C ASP A 33 -23.60 9.26 6.79
N GLU A 34 -22.61 9.93 6.23
CA GLU A 34 -21.37 10.25 6.94
C GLU A 34 -21.50 11.64 7.60
N PRO A 35 -20.81 11.93 8.73
CA PRO A 35 -20.22 11.02 9.71
C PRO A 35 -20.66 11.38 11.15
N GLU A 36 -20.90 10.38 12.00
CA GLU A 36 -20.65 10.59 13.43
C GLU A 36 -19.14 10.82 13.58
N SER A 37 -18.81 11.96 14.20
CA SER A 37 -17.46 12.45 14.37
C SER A 37 -16.53 11.34 14.87
N GLN A 38 -15.57 10.95 14.03
CA GLN A 38 -14.45 10.13 14.48
C GLN A 38 -13.86 10.84 15.71
N PRO A 39 -13.72 10.18 16.87
CA PRO A 39 -12.91 10.74 17.93
C PRO A 39 -11.53 10.92 17.32
N GLN A 40 -11.06 12.17 17.27
CA GLN A 40 -9.68 12.48 16.94
C GLN A 40 -8.83 11.65 17.89
N CYS A 41 -8.29 10.55 17.39
CA CYS A 41 -7.24 9.85 18.08
C CYS A 41 -6.06 10.80 18.02
N ASP A 42 -5.79 11.44 19.17
CA ASP A 42 -4.48 11.98 19.50
C ASP A 42 -3.50 10.81 19.54
N SER A 43 -3.18 10.23 18.38
CA SER A 43 -2.11 9.27 18.21
C SER A 43 -0.82 10.08 18.30
N THR A 44 -0.36 10.22 19.54
CA THR A 44 0.94 10.78 19.88
C THR A 44 2.06 9.81 19.44
N THR A 45 2.13 9.48 18.15
CA THR A 45 3.38 9.02 17.57
C THR A 45 4.27 10.25 17.50
N ARG A 46 5.06 10.42 18.56
CA ARG A 46 5.96 11.55 18.80
C ARG A 46 6.97 11.67 17.65
N ALA A 47 6.57 12.35 16.60
CA ALA A 47 7.47 12.80 15.55
C ALA A 47 8.45 13.78 16.19
N LYS A 48 9.70 13.36 16.37
CA LYS A 48 10.75 14.27 16.82
C LYS A 48 11.04 15.25 15.68
N PRO A 49 10.98 16.57 15.89
CA PRO A 49 11.31 17.52 14.84
C PRO A 49 12.80 17.39 14.51
N GLY A 50 13.09 16.86 13.32
CA GLY A 50 14.41 16.96 12.72
C GLY A 50 14.59 18.34 12.09
N ARG A 51 15.84 18.82 12.02
CA ARG A 51 16.19 20.09 11.38
C ARG A 51 15.55 20.20 9.98
N SER A 52 14.74 21.24 9.78
CA SER A 52 14.09 21.67 8.54
C SER A 52 13.47 20.56 7.68
N GLY A 53 12.16 20.32 7.85
CA GLY A 53 11.35 19.53 6.91
C GLY A 53 11.59 18.02 6.88
N THR A 54 12.46 17.50 7.76
CA THR A 54 12.71 16.06 7.90
C THR A 54 12.06 15.51 9.17
N LEU A 55 11.20 14.51 9.03
CA LEU A 55 10.59 13.78 10.13
C LEU A 55 10.99 12.31 10.09
N VAL A 56 11.02 11.66 11.26
CA VAL A 56 11.21 10.21 11.36
C VAL A 56 9.88 9.60 11.78
N VAL A 57 9.32 8.74 10.93
CA VAL A 57 8.11 7.97 11.23
C VAL A 57 8.51 6.51 11.20
N ALA A 58 8.26 5.82 12.32
CA ALA A 58 8.57 4.40 12.48
C ALA A 58 9.99 3.99 12.03
N GLY A 59 11.00 4.81 12.37
CA GLY A 59 12.40 4.55 12.02
C GLY A 59 12.81 4.95 10.58
N VAL A 60 11.85 5.32 9.71
CA VAL A 60 12.12 5.79 8.35
C VAL A 60 12.24 7.31 8.33
N LYS A 61 13.34 7.80 7.74
CA LYS A 61 13.58 9.24 7.54
C LYS A 61 12.79 9.75 6.34
N VAL A 62 11.82 10.63 6.60
CA VAL A 62 10.98 11.29 5.61
C VAL A 62 11.50 12.71 5.38
N SER A 63 12.09 12.97 4.22
CA SER A 63 12.40 14.32 3.75
C SER A 63 11.17 15.03 3.17
N ASN A 64 11.13 16.36 3.28
CA ASN A 64 10.07 17.24 2.80
C ASN A 64 8.68 16.75 3.23
N ALA A 65 8.52 16.49 4.52
CA ALA A 65 7.33 15.86 5.09
C ALA A 65 6.06 16.71 4.90
N GLU A 66 6.19 18.03 4.98
CA GLU A 66 5.07 18.98 4.85
C GLU A 66 4.65 19.24 3.39
N ARG A 67 5.34 18.65 2.40
CA ARG A 67 5.03 18.84 0.98
C ARG A 67 3.64 18.32 0.65
N THR A 68 2.78 19.17 0.11
CA THR A 68 1.48 18.80 -0.47
C THR A 68 1.68 17.90 -1.69
N ILE A 69 1.10 16.70 -1.66
CA ILE A 69 1.14 15.72 -2.77
C ILE A 69 -0.10 15.81 -3.65
N ASP A 70 -1.22 16.21 -3.06
CA ASP A 70 -2.49 16.43 -3.74
C ASP A 70 -3.04 17.80 -3.37
N LYS A 71 -3.20 18.66 -4.38
CA LYS A 71 -3.69 20.02 -4.20
C LYS A 71 -5.21 20.08 -4.04
N VAL A 72 -5.94 19.05 -4.50
CA VAL A 72 -7.40 19.02 -4.43
C VAL A 72 -7.84 18.71 -3.00
N THR A 73 -7.28 17.67 -2.40
CA THR A 73 -7.57 17.27 -1.01
C THR A 73 -6.70 18.00 0.02
N GLY A 74 -5.61 18.65 -0.40
CA GLY A 74 -4.63 19.25 0.50
C GLY A 74 -3.71 18.24 1.19
N THR A 75 -3.79 16.95 0.83
CA THR A 75 -3.01 15.88 1.45
C THR A 75 -1.51 16.12 1.31
N ARG A 76 -0.77 15.98 2.42
CA ARG A 76 0.70 16.11 2.43
C ARG A 76 1.38 14.75 2.47
N LYS A 77 2.68 14.76 2.15
CA LYS A 77 3.52 13.56 2.15
C LYS A 77 3.52 12.87 3.51
N ILE A 78 3.56 13.63 4.61
CA ILE A 78 3.54 13.06 5.95
C ILE A 78 2.24 12.32 6.27
N ASP A 79 1.12 12.81 5.78
CA ASP A 79 -0.21 12.23 6.03
C ASP A 79 -0.29 10.85 5.35
N LEU A 80 0.23 10.74 4.11
CA LEU A 80 0.34 9.46 3.41
C LEU A 80 1.26 8.45 4.14
N VAL A 81 2.38 8.91 4.69
CA VAL A 81 3.31 8.03 5.43
C VAL A 81 2.65 7.52 6.71
N ARG A 82 1.96 8.39 7.45
CA ARG A 82 1.22 8.01 8.66
C ARG A 82 0.11 7.00 8.37
N TYR A 83 -0.65 7.24 7.29
CA TYR A 83 -1.69 6.31 6.87
C TYR A 83 -1.13 4.89 6.64
N TYR A 84 -0.04 4.77 5.88
CA TYR A 84 0.56 3.45 5.65
C TYR A 84 1.17 2.81 6.90
N ASP A 85 1.69 3.62 7.84
CA ASP A 85 2.16 3.13 9.15
C ASP A 85 1.00 2.53 9.97
N GLU A 86 -0.15 3.21 9.99
CA GLU A 86 -1.35 2.75 10.71
C GLU A 86 -1.94 1.46 10.14
N ILE A 87 -1.98 1.31 8.80
CA ILE A 87 -2.55 0.11 8.16
C ILE A 87 -1.53 -1.02 7.94
N ALA A 88 -0.26 -0.82 8.29
CA ALA A 88 0.81 -1.76 7.97
C ALA A 88 0.59 -3.14 8.64
N GLU A 89 0.07 -3.18 9.87
CA GLU A 89 -0.21 -4.44 10.58
C GLU A 89 -1.26 -5.30 9.84
N PHE A 90 -2.24 -4.66 9.21
CA PHE A 90 -3.31 -5.34 8.47
C PHE A 90 -2.92 -5.66 7.02
N SER A 91 -2.18 -4.79 6.35
CA SER A 91 -1.88 -4.92 4.92
C SER A 91 -0.69 -5.83 4.62
N LEU A 92 0.37 -5.78 5.44
CA LEU A 92 1.62 -6.51 5.16
C LEU A 92 1.50 -8.05 5.11
N PRO A 93 0.66 -8.72 5.90
CA PRO A 93 0.47 -10.16 5.77
C PRO A 93 0.03 -10.59 4.36
N TYR A 94 -0.73 -9.73 3.67
CA TYR A 94 -1.22 -9.99 2.32
C TYR A 94 -0.25 -9.53 1.22
N LEU A 95 0.68 -8.62 1.54
CA LEU A 95 1.71 -8.14 0.60
C LEU A 95 2.99 -8.99 0.65
N ARG A 96 3.17 -9.80 1.70
CA ARG A 96 4.32 -10.70 1.83
C ARG A 96 4.37 -11.68 0.66
N ASP A 97 5.54 -11.79 0.04
CA ASP A 97 5.81 -12.66 -1.11
C ASP A 97 5.04 -12.31 -2.39
N TRP A 98 4.32 -11.17 -2.41
CA TRP A 98 3.63 -10.68 -3.61
C TRP A 98 4.48 -9.64 -4.35
N PRO A 99 4.72 -9.85 -5.66
CA PRO A 99 5.44 -8.86 -6.45
C PRO A 99 4.63 -7.56 -6.54
N VAL A 100 5.24 -6.46 -6.11
CA VAL A 100 4.65 -5.12 -6.13
C VAL A 100 5.31 -4.23 -7.18
N SER A 101 4.55 -3.28 -7.71
CA SER A 101 5.06 -2.21 -8.56
C SER A 101 4.78 -0.87 -7.87
N LEU A 102 5.78 0.01 -7.83
CA LEU A 102 5.66 1.30 -7.14
C LEU A 102 5.30 2.39 -8.14
N VAL A 103 4.28 3.18 -7.82
CA VAL A 103 3.97 4.43 -8.54
C VAL A 103 4.69 5.56 -7.84
N ARG A 104 5.48 6.32 -8.59
CA ARG A 104 6.28 7.43 -8.08
C ARG A 104 5.79 8.74 -8.69
N GLY A 105 5.48 9.71 -7.82
CA GLY A 105 5.13 11.07 -8.22
C GLY A 105 5.99 12.10 -7.48
N PRO A 106 7.21 12.41 -7.96
CA PRO A 106 8.09 13.39 -7.33
C PRO A 106 7.43 14.77 -7.22
N SER A 107 6.66 15.16 -8.25
CA SER A 107 5.94 16.43 -8.33
C SER A 107 4.53 16.40 -7.72
N GLY A 108 4.09 15.26 -7.17
CA GLY A 108 2.72 15.04 -6.68
C GLY A 108 1.85 14.30 -7.69
N ILE A 109 0.56 14.12 -7.38
CA ILE A 109 -0.35 13.26 -8.17
C ILE A 109 -0.76 13.88 -9.52
N GLN A 110 -0.73 15.21 -9.62
CA GLN A 110 -1.06 15.95 -10.85
C GLN A 110 0.15 16.09 -11.80
N GLY A 111 1.34 15.69 -11.34
CA GLY A 111 2.56 15.75 -12.14
C GLY A 111 2.81 14.47 -12.91
N GLU A 112 4.04 14.33 -13.38
CA GLU A 112 4.49 13.08 -14.01
C GLU A 112 4.56 11.95 -12.98
N LEU A 113 3.94 10.83 -13.35
CA LEU A 113 3.94 9.58 -12.60
C LEU A 113 4.69 8.51 -13.38
N PHE A 114 5.57 7.77 -12.71
CA PHE A 114 6.27 6.65 -13.32
C PHE A 114 6.15 5.37 -12.49
N PHE A 115 6.18 4.24 -13.20
CA PHE A 115 6.11 2.92 -12.60
C PHE A 115 7.51 2.35 -12.41
N GLN A 116 7.80 1.92 -11.19
CA GLN A 116 9.05 1.25 -10.83
C GLN A 116 8.74 -0.22 -10.47
N LYS A 117 9.08 -1.14 -11.37
CA LYS A 117 8.94 -2.60 -11.18
C LYS A 117 10.19 -3.28 -10.64
N HIS A 118 11.34 -2.63 -10.84
CA HIS A 118 12.66 -3.16 -10.55
C HIS A 118 13.43 -2.17 -9.69
N GLU A 119 14.43 -2.68 -8.97
CA GLU A 119 15.32 -1.84 -8.19
C GLU A 119 16.36 -1.19 -9.11
N GLU A 120 16.40 0.14 -9.15
CA GLU A 120 17.27 0.87 -10.09
C GLU A 120 18.51 1.47 -9.43
N ARG A 121 18.35 2.29 -8.38
CA ARG A 121 19.45 3.10 -7.83
C ARG A 121 19.63 3.04 -6.31
N SER A 122 18.58 2.79 -5.55
CA SER A 122 18.67 2.78 -4.09
C SER A 122 17.81 1.68 -3.51
N ALA A 123 18.43 0.89 -2.64
CA ALA A 123 17.72 -0.06 -1.79
C ALA A 123 16.72 0.71 -0.94
N ILE A 124 15.46 0.31 -1.06
CA ILE A 124 14.38 0.86 -0.24
C ILE A 124 14.30 -0.03 1.00
N PRO A 125 14.47 0.52 2.21
CA PRO A 125 14.31 -0.25 3.44
C PRO A 125 12.98 -1.02 3.45
N GLY A 126 13.00 -2.27 3.91
CA GLY A 126 11.84 -3.15 3.92
C GLY A 126 11.40 -3.78 2.58
N ILE A 127 12.02 -3.43 1.45
CA ILE A 127 11.74 -4.03 0.13
C ILE A 127 12.90 -4.93 -0.29
N THR A 128 12.59 -6.17 -0.69
CA THR A 128 13.56 -7.11 -1.24
C THR A 128 13.19 -7.54 -2.66
N ARG A 129 14.04 -8.37 -3.26
CA ARG A 129 13.90 -8.88 -4.62
C ARG A 129 13.43 -10.33 -4.58
N LEU A 130 12.50 -10.68 -5.45
CA LEU A 130 12.22 -12.08 -5.74
C LEU A 130 13.40 -12.75 -6.42
N PRO A 131 13.62 -14.04 -6.18
CA PRO A 131 14.65 -14.79 -6.87
C PRO A 131 14.37 -14.83 -8.38
N THR A 132 15.43 -14.74 -9.16
CA THR A 132 15.39 -14.59 -10.63
C THR A 132 15.00 -15.88 -11.35
N ASP A 133 15.01 -17.01 -10.66
CA ASP A 133 14.55 -18.32 -11.13
C ASP A 133 13.06 -18.33 -11.47
N LEU A 134 12.26 -17.50 -10.79
CA LEU A 134 10.83 -17.31 -11.10
C LEU A 134 10.62 -16.75 -12.52
N HIS A 135 11.51 -15.85 -12.97
CA HIS A 135 11.44 -15.23 -14.30
C HIS A 135 12.86 -15.02 -14.90
N PRO A 136 13.46 -16.06 -15.49
CA PRO A 136 14.87 -16.02 -15.93
C PRO A 136 15.20 -14.98 -17.02
N ARG A 137 14.19 -14.50 -17.76
CA ARG A 137 14.34 -13.52 -18.85
C ARG A 137 14.02 -12.08 -18.42
N HIS A 138 13.69 -11.85 -17.16
CA HIS A 138 13.28 -10.54 -16.65
C HIS A 138 14.07 -10.15 -15.41
N PRO A 139 14.32 -8.84 -15.17
CA PRO A 139 14.91 -8.38 -13.93
C PRO A 139 14.01 -8.76 -12.74
N PRO A 140 14.60 -9.00 -11.55
CA PRO A 140 13.83 -9.42 -10.39
C PRO A 140 12.77 -8.39 -10.01
N LEU A 141 11.62 -8.89 -9.58
CA LEU A 141 10.50 -8.06 -9.12
C LEU A 141 10.70 -7.70 -7.64
N LEU A 142 10.13 -6.57 -7.24
CA LEU A 142 10.16 -6.07 -5.88
C LEU A 142 9.09 -6.77 -5.02
N VAL A 143 9.43 -7.08 -3.77
CA VAL A 143 8.51 -7.63 -2.75
C VAL A 143 8.66 -6.85 -1.46
N VAL A 144 7.53 -6.60 -0.80
CA VAL A 144 7.50 -6.02 0.54
C VAL A 144 7.53 -7.16 1.56
N VAL A 145 8.61 -7.27 2.33
CA VAL A 145 8.83 -8.42 3.24
C VAL A 145 8.65 -8.06 4.70
N THR A 146 8.97 -6.83 5.08
CA THR A 146 9.05 -6.46 6.50
C THR A 146 8.32 -5.17 6.82
N HIS A 147 7.72 -5.18 8.00
CA HIS A 147 7.35 -3.99 8.75
C HIS A 147 8.61 -3.45 9.41
N GLU A 148 9.57 -2.90 8.65
CA GLU A 148 10.66 -2.11 9.26
C GLU A 148 10.09 -0.78 9.74
N ALA A 149 9.34 -0.89 10.83
CA ALA A 149 8.59 0.15 11.51
C ALA A 149 7.94 -0.30 12.83
N ARG A 150 8.21 -1.51 13.35
CA ARG A 150 7.50 -1.97 14.56
C ARG A 150 8.19 -1.48 15.83
N CYS A 151 7.64 -0.44 16.46
CA CYS A 151 7.68 -0.36 17.91
C CYS A 151 6.89 -1.56 18.46
N ARG A 152 7.58 -2.53 19.08
CA ARG A 152 6.90 -3.55 19.89
C ARG A 152 6.16 -2.84 21.03
N GLY A 153 4.86 -3.09 21.15
CA GLY A 153 4.11 -2.73 22.36
C GLY A 153 2.63 -2.51 22.15
N ARG A 154 1.86 -3.60 22.16
CA ARG A 154 0.75 -3.72 23.11
C ARG A 154 0.59 -5.19 23.49
#